data_AF-A0A7S2ZYK7-F1
#
_entry.id   AF-A0A7S2ZYK7-F1
#
_cell.length_a   1.000
_cell.length_b   1.000
_cell.length_c   1.000
_cell.angle_alpha   90.00
_cell.angle_beta   90.00
_cell.angle_gamma   90.00
#
_symmetry.space_group_name_H-M   'P 1'
#
loop_
_entity.id
_entity.type
_entity.pdbx_description
1 polymer ?
#
loop_
_entity_poly.entity_id
_entity_poly.type
_entity_poly.pdbx_seq_one_letter_code
_entity_poly.pdbx_strand_id
1 'polypeptide(L)'
;MAQVDACVVRKELAYEEKWRRFELGERKYGQQYSQVYFNRLNMMREQLKKAALQRWSSLQEDSIMERMVKAKDGVESVIVGILFKEMKLKPSILQEYAKHGAAMMPNPPRRAEKLYADESDMLILEDETGRIPLEFPEEREILKDLREEFLVSTKREHSQAVPTLYRVDRQTLLFCHRRSADWLLVCIVSGLCFGDETVNPLYADLLLETLKGAALADATENFKLAHVIVAGVLV
;
A
#
# COMPACT_ATOMS: atom_id res chain seq x y z
N MET A 1 -42.71 39.97 -5.15
CA MET A 1 -42.24 39.71 -3.77
C MET A 1 -41.08 38.75 -3.90
N ALA A 2 -39.87 39.20 -3.56
CA ALA A 2 -38.66 38.40 -3.67
C ALA A 2 -38.77 37.18 -2.74
N GLN A 3 -38.59 36.00 -3.31
CA GLN A 3 -38.52 34.75 -2.59
C GLN A 3 -37.26 34.82 -1.71
N VAL A 4 -37.44 34.82 -0.40
CA VAL A 4 -36.33 34.89 0.56
C VAL A 4 -35.49 33.63 0.37
N ASP A 5 -34.25 33.79 -0.10
CA ASP A 5 -33.26 32.72 -0.18
C ASP A 5 -33.14 32.06 1.19
N ALA A 6 -33.57 30.81 1.30
CA ALA A 6 -33.50 30.07 2.54
C ALA A 6 -32.03 29.80 2.88
N CYS A 7 -31.54 30.40 3.96
CA CYS A 7 -30.22 30.10 4.49
C CYS A 7 -30.23 28.69 5.09
N VAL A 8 -29.64 27.72 4.39
CA VAL A 8 -29.54 26.33 4.84
C VAL A 8 -28.22 26.14 5.60
N VAL A 9 -28.31 25.72 6.86
CA VAL A 9 -27.15 25.39 7.70
C VAL A 9 -26.74 23.94 7.46
N ARG A 10 -25.43 23.71 7.29
CA ARG A 10 -24.88 22.36 7.10
C ARG A 10 -24.92 21.57 8.40
N LYS A 11 -25.19 20.27 8.29
CA LYS A 11 -25.19 19.36 9.43
C LYS A 11 -23.74 18.97 9.78
N GLU A 12 -23.37 19.14 11.05
CA GLU A 12 -22.08 18.69 11.57
C GLU A 12 -22.16 17.23 12.04
N LEU A 13 -21.04 16.52 11.90
CA LEU A 13 -20.89 15.13 12.35
C LEU A 13 -19.90 15.07 13.51
N ALA A 14 -20.17 14.16 14.45
CA ALA A 14 -19.19 13.81 15.48
C ALA A 14 -17.94 13.20 14.82
N TYR A 15 -16.77 13.73 15.18
CA TYR A 15 -15.48 13.29 14.67
C TYR A 15 -14.66 12.64 15.77
N GLU A 16 -14.07 11.48 15.47
CA GLU A 16 -13.17 10.75 16.38
C GLU A 16 -11.75 10.71 15.78
N GLU A 17 -10.78 11.22 16.53
CA GLU A 17 -9.37 11.31 16.12
C GLU A 17 -8.67 9.94 16.15
N LYS A 18 -8.72 9.20 15.03
CA LYS A 18 -7.98 7.92 14.90
C LYS A 18 -6.56 8.07 14.35
N TRP A 19 -6.14 9.30 14.07
CA TRP A 19 -4.86 9.61 13.41
C TRP A 19 -3.67 9.70 14.37
N ARG A 20 -3.92 9.82 15.69
CA ARG A 20 -2.85 9.93 16.71
C ARG A 20 -1.84 8.77 16.68
N ARG A 21 -2.24 7.59 16.20
CA ARG A 21 -1.34 6.44 15.99
C ARG A 21 -0.23 6.69 14.97
N PHE A 22 -0.35 7.74 14.16
CA PHE A 22 0.64 8.16 13.17
C PHE A 22 1.47 9.37 13.65
N GLU A 23 1.18 9.94 14.82
CA GLU A 23 2.02 10.97 15.43
C GLU A 23 3.35 10.36 15.84
N LEU A 24 4.44 10.95 15.36
CA LEU A 24 5.78 10.56 15.76
C LEU A 24 6.17 11.40 16.97
N GLY A 25 6.49 10.75 18.08
CA GLY A 25 7.10 11.38 19.25
C GLY A 25 8.57 11.75 19.00
N GLU A 26 9.43 11.46 19.96
CA GLU A 26 10.88 11.70 19.82
C GLU A 26 11.46 10.88 18.65
N ARG A 27 12.08 11.57 17.68
CA ARG A 27 12.65 10.93 16.50
C ARG A 27 14.06 10.40 16.80
N LYS A 28 14.24 9.08 16.75
CA LYS A 28 15.53 8.42 16.93
C LYS A 28 16.02 7.83 15.61
N TYR A 29 17.06 8.43 15.04
CA TYR A 29 17.60 8.05 13.73
C TYR A 29 18.73 7.02 13.77
N GLY A 30 19.14 6.56 14.96
CA GLY A 30 20.19 5.54 15.11
C GLY A 30 19.73 4.10 14.87
N GLN A 31 18.44 3.86 14.64
CA GLN A 31 17.89 2.52 14.44
C GLN A 31 18.05 2.06 12.98
N GLN A 32 18.32 0.77 12.79
CA GLN A 32 18.35 0.15 11.46
C GLN A 32 16.95 -0.24 10.99
N TYR A 33 16.73 -0.21 9.66
CA TYR A 33 15.44 -0.56 9.05
C TYR A 33 15.04 -2.04 9.20
N SER A 34 15.96 -2.93 9.57
CA SER A 34 15.69 -4.37 9.76
C SER A 34 14.56 -4.63 10.75
N GLN A 35 14.43 -3.81 11.80
CA GLN A 35 13.39 -3.90 12.81
C GLN A 35 11.98 -3.75 12.22
N VAL A 36 11.80 -2.93 11.18
CA VAL A 36 10.50 -2.74 10.52
C VAL A 36 10.04 -4.04 9.87
N TYR A 37 10.93 -4.71 9.16
CA TYR A 37 10.63 -5.98 8.47
C TYR A 37 10.42 -7.13 9.45
N PHE A 38 11.25 -7.22 10.49
CA PHE A 38 11.08 -8.21 11.57
C PHE A 38 9.72 -8.09 12.27
N ASN A 39 9.34 -6.86 12.67
CA ASN A 39 8.04 -6.62 13.32
C ASN A 39 6.87 -6.94 12.39
N ARG A 40 6.96 -6.56 11.11
CA ARG A 40 5.92 -6.89 10.11
C ARG A 40 5.73 -8.39 9.96
N LEU A 41 6.82 -9.13 9.75
CA LEU A 41 6.75 -10.59 9.57
C LEU A 41 6.16 -11.26 10.83
N ASN A 42 6.60 -10.86 12.03
CA ASN A 42 6.08 -11.41 13.28
C ASN A 42 4.60 -11.11 13.52
N MET A 43 4.14 -9.88 13.23
CA MET A 43 2.74 -9.50 13.36
C MET A 43 1.82 -10.29 12.42
N MET A 44 2.34 -10.63 11.23
CA MET A 44 1.54 -11.30 10.19
C MET A 44 1.63 -12.82 10.26
N ARG A 45 2.69 -13.39 10.83
CA ARG A 45 2.99 -14.82 10.82
C ARG A 45 1.81 -15.70 11.23
N GLU A 46 1.19 -15.39 12.36
CA GLU A 46 0.05 -16.19 12.86
C GLU A 46 -1.20 -16.06 11.99
N GLN A 47 -1.42 -14.90 11.36
CA GLN A 47 -2.52 -14.70 10.41
C GLN A 47 -2.26 -15.47 9.12
N LEU A 48 -1.03 -15.42 8.61
CA LEU A 48 -0.58 -16.14 7.41
C LEU A 48 -0.68 -17.66 7.61
N LYS A 49 -0.25 -18.19 8.76
CA LYS A 49 -0.39 -19.61 9.12
C LYS A 49 -1.86 -20.07 9.11
N LYS A 50 -2.74 -19.31 9.77
CA LYS A 50 -4.18 -19.63 9.80
C LYS A 50 -4.79 -19.62 8.41
N ALA A 51 -4.42 -18.63 7.59
CA ALA A 51 -4.89 -18.55 6.21
C ALA A 51 -4.37 -19.72 5.35
N ALA A 52 -3.13 -20.18 5.60
CA ALA A 52 -2.57 -21.38 4.97
C ALA A 52 -3.42 -22.63 5.26
N LEU A 53 -3.70 -22.89 6.54
CA LEU A 53 -4.48 -24.04 7.00
C LEU A 53 -5.92 -24.01 6.47
N GLN A 54 -6.51 -22.82 6.37
CA GLN A 54 -7.86 -22.65 5.78
C GLN A 54 -7.88 -22.92 4.28
N ARG A 55 -6.84 -22.48 3.55
CA ARG A 55 -6.77 -22.58 2.09
C ARG A 55 -6.40 -23.99 1.61
N TRP A 56 -5.52 -24.65 2.35
CA TRP A 56 -5.02 -25.98 2.06
C TRP A 56 -5.40 -26.88 3.22
N SER A 57 -6.67 -27.32 3.23
CA SER A 57 -7.26 -28.13 4.29
C SER A 57 -6.58 -29.49 4.52
N SER A 58 -5.77 -29.96 3.57
CA SER A 58 -4.95 -31.16 3.68
C SER A 58 -3.58 -30.93 4.31
N LEU A 59 -3.17 -29.67 4.57
CA LEU A 59 -1.90 -29.38 5.24
C LEU A 59 -1.97 -29.79 6.71
N GLN A 60 -0.94 -30.49 7.15
CA GLN A 60 -0.66 -30.63 8.57
C GLN A 60 0.06 -29.37 9.06
N GLU A 61 -0.15 -29.02 10.32
CA GLU A 61 0.50 -27.85 10.92
C GLU A 61 2.04 -27.96 10.86
N ASP A 62 2.56 -29.18 10.98
CA ASP A 62 3.99 -29.51 10.85
C ASP A 62 4.56 -29.24 9.46
N SER A 63 3.72 -29.15 8.42
CA SER A 63 4.15 -28.77 7.06
C SER A 63 4.42 -27.27 6.94
N ILE A 64 3.96 -26.45 7.90
CA ILE A 64 4.22 -25.02 7.93
C ILE A 64 5.49 -24.74 8.72
N MET A 65 6.54 -24.35 8.01
CA MET A 65 7.84 -24.10 8.59
C MET A 65 7.83 -22.81 9.40
N GLU A 66 8.26 -22.92 10.66
CA GLU A 66 8.50 -21.74 11.50
C GLU A 66 9.64 -20.88 10.94
N ARG A 67 10.64 -21.51 10.32
CA ARG A 67 11.78 -20.84 9.70
C ARG A 67 12.13 -21.57 8.42
N MET A 68 12.50 -20.81 7.41
CA MET A 68 12.91 -21.31 6.10
C MET A 68 14.04 -22.34 6.20
N VAL A 69 15.01 -22.14 7.09
CA VAL A 69 16.12 -23.10 7.30
C VAL A 69 15.67 -24.50 7.73
N LYS A 70 14.44 -24.65 8.26
CA LYS A 70 13.88 -25.96 8.63
C LYS A 70 13.29 -26.73 7.44
N ALA A 71 13.05 -26.05 6.31
CA ALA A 71 12.55 -26.67 5.11
C ALA A 71 13.59 -27.66 4.55
N LYS A 72 13.16 -28.89 4.28
CA LYS A 72 14.01 -29.95 3.74
C LYS A 72 13.81 -30.09 2.23
N ASP A 73 14.88 -30.40 1.52
CA ASP A 73 14.81 -30.69 0.09
C ASP A 73 13.94 -31.93 -0.17
N GLY A 74 13.10 -31.89 -1.20
CA GLY A 74 12.18 -32.98 -1.55
C GLY A 74 10.91 -33.07 -0.71
N VAL A 75 10.76 -32.25 0.34
CA VAL A 75 9.57 -32.22 1.20
C VAL A 75 8.72 -31.00 0.89
N GLU A 76 7.44 -31.23 0.61
CA GLU A 76 6.49 -30.13 0.45
C GLU A 76 6.33 -29.38 1.78
N SER A 77 6.66 -28.09 1.76
CA SER A 77 6.71 -27.26 2.94
C SER A 77 6.10 -25.89 2.65
N VAL A 78 5.36 -25.34 3.60
CA VAL A 78 4.88 -23.95 3.52
C VAL A 78 5.84 -23.06 4.27
N ILE A 79 6.31 -22.00 3.62
CA ILE A 79 7.24 -21.03 4.20
C ILE A 79 6.54 -19.67 4.27
N VAL A 80 6.59 -19.07 5.46
CA VAL A 80 6.10 -17.72 5.70
C VAL A 80 7.28 -16.76 5.64
N GLY A 81 7.23 -15.76 4.78
CA GLY A 81 8.31 -14.80 4.61
C GLY A 81 7.84 -13.50 3.96
N ILE A 82 8.79 -12.64 3.66
CA ILE A 82 8.59 -11.38 2.93
C ILE A 82 9.10 -11.59 1.51
N LEU A 83 8.30 -11.19 0.51
CA LEU A 83 8.78 -11.15 -0.86
C LEU A 83 9.62 -9.90 -1.09
N PHE A 84 10.84 -10.11 -1.55
CA PHE A 84 11.74 -9.10 -2.05
C PHE A 84 11.86 -9.23 -3.56
N LYS A 85 11.66 -8.12 -4.28
CA LYS A 85 11.87 -8.04 -5.72
C LYS A 85 13.18 -7.32 -5.99
N GLU A 86 14.16 -8.06 -6.51
CA GLU A 86 15.40 -7.48 -6.98
C GLU A 86 15.15 -6.88 -8.38
N MET A 87 15.03 -5.56 -8.40
CA MET A 87 14.71 -4.80 -9.60
C MET A 87 15.97 -4.23 -10.25
N LYS A 88 16.23 -4.60 -11.51
CA LYS A 88 17.47 -4.19 -12.20
C LYS A 88 17.53 -2.70 -12.51
N LEU A 89 16.38 -2.09 -12.82
CA LEU A 89 16.28 -0.67 -13.15
C LEU A 89 16.14 0.23 -11.91
N LYS A 90 16.06 -0.36 -10.70
CA LYS A 90 15.98 0.40 -9.46
C LYS A 90 17.27 1.22 -9.27
N PRO A 91 17.19 2.53 -9.04
CA PRO A 91 18.37 3.35 -8.84
C PRO A 91 19.15 2.89 -7.61
N SER A 92 20.46 2.75 -7.77
CA SER A 92 21.38 2.36 -6.70
C SER A 92 22.28 3.54 -6.35
N ILE A 93 22.15 4.01 -5.11
CA ILE A 93 22.99 5.08 -4.56
C ILE A 93 24.47 4.69 -4.69
N LEU A 94 24.83 3.44 -4.40
CA LEU A 94 26.22 2.95 -4.50
C LEU A 94 26.75 2.99 -5.94
N GLN A 95 25.93 2.62 -6.94
CA GLN A 95 26.33 2.71 -8.34
C GLN A 95 26.48 4.16 -8.81
N GLU A 96 25.66 5.07 -8.29
CA GLU A 96 25.75 6.49 -8.60
C GLU A 96 27.03 7.11 -8.04
N TYR A 97 27.38 6.79 -6.77
CA TYR A 97 28.64 7.17 -6.14
C TYR A 97 29.86 6.66 -6.90
N ALA A 98 29.82 5.41 -7.38
CA ALA A 98 30.92 4.82 -8.14
C ALA A 98 31.15 5.53 -9.49
N LYS A 99 30.07 6.05 -10.11
CA LYS A 99 30.13 6.73 -11.42
C LYS A 99 30.55 8.20 -11.33
N HIS A 100 30.04 8.94 -10.33
CA HIS A 100 30.19 10.40 -10.26
C HIS A 100 31.09 10.89 -9.11
N GLY A 101 31.60 9.98 -8.27
CA GLY A 101 32.45 10.30 -7.14
C GLY A 101 31.69 10.86 -5.92
N ALA A 102 32.37 10.93 -4.78
CA ALA A 102 31.78 11.32 -3.49
C ALA A 102 31.31 12.79 -3.40
N ALA A 103 31.64 13.62 -4.38
CA ALA A 103 31.31 15.05 -4.38
C ALA A 103 29.90 15.35 -4.91
N MET A 104 29.22 14.37 -5.52
CA MET A 104 27.86 14.55 -6.02
C MET A 104 26.86 14.06 -4.96
N MET A 105 26.02 14.96 -4.45
CA MET A 105 24.85 14.54 -3.69
C MET A 105 23.90 13.83 -4.66
N PRO A 106 23.50 12.57 -4.40
CA PRO A 106 22.50 11.90 -5.21
C PRO A 106 21.25 12.77 -5.22
N ASN A 107 20.83 13.23 -6.40
CA ASN A 107 19.54 13.91 -6.48
C ASN A 107 18.48 12.89 -6.06
N PRO A 108 17.53 13.24 -5.17
CA PRO A 108 16.42 12.36 -4.90
C PRO A 108 15.80 11.97 -6.25
N PRO A 109 15.56 10.67 -6.50
CA PRO A 109 15.00 10.25 -7.76
C PRO A 109 13.73 11.07 -7.98
N ARG A 110 13.70 11.87 -9.05
CA ARG A 110 12.48 12.56 -9.48
C ARG A 110 11.38 11.50 -9.52
N ARG A 111 10.15 11.83 -9.09
CA ARG A 111 8.99 10.93 -9.16
C ARG A 111 9.10 10.14 -10.45
N ALA A 112 9.25 8.83 -10.34
CA ALA A 112 9.71 8.02 -11.45
C ALA A 112 8.74 8.19 -12.62
N GLU A 113 9.16 8.94 -13.64
CA GLU A 113 8.41 9.06 -14.90
C GLU A 113 8.33 7.70 -15.61
N LYS A 114 9.15 6.73 -15.17
CA LYS A 114 9.26 5.37 -15.72
C LYS A 114 9.11 4.31 -14.62
N LEU A 115 8.48 3.20 -14.98
CA LEU A 115 8.42 2.00 -14.15
C LEU A 115 9.82 1.40 -13.99
N TYR A 116 10.17 0.99 -12.77
CA TYR A 116 11.44 0.28 -12.48
C TYR A 116 11.32 -1.24 -12.63
N ALA A 117 10.14 -1.75 -12.94
CA ALA A 117 9.91 -3.16 -13.15
C ALA A 117 10.41 -3.58 -14.53
N ASP A 118 11.16 -4.66 -14.58
CA ASP A 118 11.71 -5.27 -15.79
C ASP A 118 11.41 -6.78 -15.84
N GLU A 119 11.41 -7.37 -17.03
CA GLU A 119 11.18 -8.81 -17.19
C GLU A 119 12.34 -9.66 -16.64
N SER A 120 13.52 -9.08 -16.46
CA SER A 120 14.69 -9.72 -15.87
C SER A 120 14.78 -9.60 -14.34
N ASP A 121 13.78 -8.99 -13.70
CA ASP A 121 13.74 -8.88 -12.24
C ASP A 121 13.60 -10.27 -11.57
N MET A 122 14.23 -10.43 -10.41
CA MET A 122 14.19 -11.67 -9.63
C MET A 122 13.32 -11.52 -8.39
N LEU A 123 12.60 -12.58 -8.04
CA LEU A 123 11.89 -12.68 -6.76
C LEU A 123 12.65 -13.53 -5.78
N ILE A 124 12.67 -13.06 -4.54
CA ILE A 124 13.36 -13.70 -3.44
C ILE A 124 12.38 -13.72 -2.26
N LEU A 125 12.16 -14.90 -1.69
CA LEU A 125 11.50 -15.02 -0.40
C LEU A 125 12.55 -14.84 0.69
N GLU A 126 12.30 -13.94 1.64
CA GLU A 126 13.18 -13.70 2.78
C GLU A 126 12.48 -13.98 4.11
N ASP A 127 13.19 -14.58 5.06
CA ASP A 127 12.78 -14.67 6.47
C ASP A 127 13.96 -14.28 7.39
N GLU A 128 13.84 -14.51 8.70
CA GLU A 128 14.93 -14.18 9.63
C GLU A 128 16.17 -15.09 9.49
N THR A 129 16.06 -16.19 8.73
CA THR A 129 17.10 -17.21 8.60
C THR A 129 17.80 -17.23 7.24
N GLY A 130 17.15 -16.75 6.18
CA GLY A 130 17.74 -16.81 4.85
C GLY A 130 16.87 -16.27 3.73
N ARG A 131 17.29 -16.62 2.52
CA ARG A 131 16.72 -16.16 1.25
C ARG A 131 16.61 -17.33 0.29
N ILE A 132 15.46 -17.46 -0.37
CA ILE A 132 15.25 -18.44 -1.45
C ILE A 132 14.82 -17.70 -2.71
N PRO A 133 15.56 -17.80 -3.82
CA PRO A 133 15.09 -17.30 -5.10
C PRO A 133 13.89 -18.12 -5.58
N LEU A 134 12.90 -17.43 -6.12
CA LEU A 134 11.66 -18.02 -6.61
C LEU A 134 11.62 -17.95 -8.13
N GLU A 135 11.38 -19.09 -8.78
CA GLU A 135 11.24 -19.17 -10.23
C GLU A 135 9.75 -19.31 -10.60
N PHE A 136 9.26 -18.42 -11.45
CA PHE A 136 7.88 -18.42 -11.94
C PHE A 136 7.88 -18.64 -13.45
N PRO A 137 7.51 -19.84 -13.94
CA PRO A 137 7.57 -20.13 -15.36
C PRO A 137 6.52 -19.37 -16.20
N GLU A 138 5.35 -19.04 -15.66
CA GLU A 138 4.20 -18.59 -16.50
C GLU A 138 3.53 -17.27 -16.07
N GLU A 139 3.87 -16.68 -14.91
CA GLU A 139 3.06 -15.60 -14.31
C GLU A 139 3.87 -14.33 -13.98
N ARG A 140 4.64 -13.82 -14.96
CA ARG A 140 5.45 -12.60 -14.77
C ARG A 140 4.62 -11.32 -14.58
N GLU A 141 3.35 -11.32 -14.96
CA GLU A 141 2.47 -10.15 -14.72
C GLU A 141 2.14 -9.96 -13.25
N ILE A 142 2.04 -11.05 -12.47
CA ILE A 142 1.82 -10.97 -11.01
C ILE A 142 2.94 -10.15 -10.36
N LEU A 143 4.17 -10.21 -10.91
CA LEU A 143 5.36 -9.50 -10.43
C LEU A 143 5.24 -7.97 -10.42
N LYS A 144 4.31 -7.40 -11.18
CA LYS A 144 4.08 -5.94 -11.21
C LYS A 144 3.27 -5.47 -10.01
N ASP A 145 2.39 -6.33 -9.49
CA ASP A 145 1.44 -6.00 -8.41
C ASP A 145 1.84 -6.59 -7.05
N LEU A 146 3.00 -7.22 -6.95
CA LEU A 146 3.48 -7.79 -5.70
C LEU A 146 3.73 -6.71 -4.64
N ARG A 147 2.98 -6.83 -3.55
CA ARG A 147 3.17 -6.13 -2.28
C ARG A 147 4.09 -6.90 -1.32
N GLU A 148 4.43 -6.32 -0.18
CA GLU A 148 5.43 -6.89 0.75
C GLU A 148 4.88 -8.03 1.64
N GLU A 149 3.64 -8.50 1.44
CA GLU A 149 2.91 -9.38 2.36
C GLU A 149 2.40 -10.65 1.64
N PHE A 150 3.16 -11.77 1.65
CA PHE A 150 2.76 -13.02 0.98
C PHE A 150 3.14 -14.29 1.75
N LEU A 151 2.32 -15.33 1.57
CA LEU A 151 2.60 -16.69 1.98
C LEU A 151 3.07 -17.48 0.75
N VAL A 152 4.13 -18.29 0.88
CA VAL A 152 4.63 -19.11 -0.23
C VAL A 152 4.59 -20.58 0.17
N SER A 153 3.79 -21.37 -0.53
CA SER A 153 3.94 -22.83 -0.46
C SER A 153 5.00 -23.22 -1.47
N THR A 154 6.06 -23.92 -1.01
CA THR A 154 7.11 -24.41 -1.91
C THR A 154 7.16 -25.92 -1.82
N LYS A 155 6.99 -26.58 -2.97
CA LYS A 155 7.52 -27.93 -3.14
C LYS A 155 8.94 -27.79 -3.69
N ARG A 156 9.94 -28.14 -2.89
CA ARG A 156 11.35 -28.08 -3.32
C ARG A 156 11.70 -29.37 -4.04
N GLU A 157 11.69 -29.37 -5.36
CA GLU A 157 12.17 -30.49 -6.19
C GLU A 157 13.52 -30.12 -6.80
N HIS A 158 14.55 -30.94 -6.60
CA HIS A 158 15.85 -30.83 -7.28
C HIS A 158 16.50 -29.43 -7.29
N SER A 159 16.55 -28.75 -6.14
CA SER A 159 17.14 -27.41 -5.96
C SER A 159 16.37 -26.23 -6.52
N GLN A 160 15.24 -26.44 -7.21
CA GLN A 160 14.31 -25.39 -7.63
C GLN A 160 13.01 -25.51 -6.82
N ALA A 161 12.57 -24.40 -6.24
CA ALA A 161 11.25 -24.32 -5.62
C ALA A 161 10.28 -23.84 -6.70
N VAL A 162 9.22 -24.60 -6.96
CA VAL A 162 8.07 -24.10 -7.72
C VAL A 162 7.08 -23.53 -6.70
N PRO A 163 7.07 -22.19 -6.49
CA PRO A 163 6.21 -21.56 -5.51
C PRO A 163 4.75 -21.54 -5.97
N THR A 164 3.84 -21.92 -5.09
CA THR A 164 2.46 -21.43 -5.14
C THR A 164 2.36 -20.22 -4.23
N LEU A 165 2.19 -19.04 -4.82
CA LEU A 165 1.99 -17.80 -4.07
C LEU A 165 0.56 -17.74 -3.55
N TYR A 166 0.43 -17.39 -2.28
CA TYR A 166 -0.86 -17.05 -1.69
C TYR A 166 -0.80 -15.65 -1.09
N ARG A 167 -1.69 -14.79 -1.60
CA ARG A 167 -1.93 -13.48 -1.03
C ARG A 167 -2.93 -13.65 0.11
N VAL A 168 -2.53 -13.28 1.31
CA VAL A 168 -3.52 -13.04 2.36
C VAL A 168 -4.18 -11.72 2.02
N ASP A 169 -5.32 -11.80 1.36
CA ASP A 169 -6.24 -10.69 1.30
C ASP A 169 -6.57 -10.34 2.75
N ARG A 170 -6.18 -9.13 3.20
CA ARG A 170 -6.73 -8.61 4.44
C ARG A 170 -8.23 -8.74 4.30
N GLN A 171 -8.90 -9.29 5.32
CA GLN A 171 -10.35 -9.30 5.37
C GLN A 171 -10.81 -7.89 5.02
N THR A 172 -11.36 -7.73 3.83
CA THR A 172 -12.13 -6.55 3.51
C THR A 172 -13.23 -6.58 4.55
N LEU A 173 -13.15 -5.70 5.54
CA LEU A 173 -14.28 -5.45 6.41
C LEU A 173 -15.37 -4.93 5.48
N LEU A 174 -16.19 -5.84 4.96
CA LEU A 174 -17.37 -5.53 4.19
C LEU A 174 -18.36 -4.93 5.18
N PHE A 175 -18.18 -3.66 5.47
CA PHE A 175 -19.19 -2.87 6.13
C PHE A 175 -20.33 -2.69 5.13
N CYS A 176 -21.34 -3.57 5.19
CA CYS A 176 -22.61 -3.31 4.53
C CYS A 176 -23.40 -2.30 5.38
N HIS A 177 -23.03 -1.03 5.30
CA HIS A 177 -23.89 0.00 5.88
C HIS A 177 -25.13 0.13 4.98
N ARG A 178 -26.32 -0.15 5.53
CA ARG A 178 -27.56 0.24 4.84
C ARG A 178 -27.57 1.76 4.74
N ARG A 179 -27.77 2.30 3.54
CA ARG A 179 -27.87 3.75 3.32
C ARG A 179 -29.04 4.27 4.15
N SER A 180 -28.73 5.09 5.16
CA SER A 180 -29.76 5.81 5.92
C SER A 180 -30.51 6.76 4.99
N ALA A 181 -31.77 7.05 5.31
CA ALA A 181 -32.55 8.08 4.61
C ALA A 181 -31.89 9.46 4.71
N ASP A 182 -31.14 9.71 5.80
CA ASP A 182 -30.41 10.95 6.08
C ASP A 182 -28.90 10.73 5.93
N TRP A 183 -28.45 10.51 4.70
CA TRP A 183 -27.03 10.34 4.36
C TRP A 183 -26.35 11.68 4.12
N LEU A 184 -25.07 11.75 4.49
CA LEU A 184 -24.21 12.92 4.29
C LEU A 184 -23.07 12.59 3.33
N LEU A 185 -22.50 13.63 2.72
CA LEU A 185 -21.38 13.55 1.80
C LEU A 185 -20.07 13.96 2.47
N VAL A 186 -19.00 13.32 2.01
CA VAL A 186 -17.62 13.74 2.28
C VAL A 186 -16.94 13.98 0.94
N CYS A 187 -16.42 15.19 0.74
CA CYS A 187 -15.65 15.53 -0.44
C CYS A 187 -14.18 15.17 -0.19
N ILE A 188 -13.56 14.47 -1.13
CA ILE A 188 -12.14 14.11 -1.07
C ILE A 188 -11.46 14.74 -2.30
N VAL A 189 -10.45 15.56 -2.06
CA VAL A 189 -9.70 16.30 -3.08
C VAL A 189 -8.22 16.07 -2.84
N SER A 190 -7.43 15.95 -3.91
CA SER A 190 -5.98 15.76 -3.83
C SER A 190 -5.33 16.37 -5.07
N GLY A 191 -4.05 16.76 -5.01
CA GLY A 191 -3.35 17.25 -6.20
C GLY A 191 -3.84 18.61 -6.67
N LEU A 192 -4.06 19.53 -5.73
CA LEU A 192 -4.42 20.91 -6.05
C LEU A 192 -3.23 21.68 -6.66
N CYS A 193 -1.99 21.26 -6.35
CA CYS A 193 -0.76 21.74 -6.98
C CYS A 193 -0.69 23.27 -7.15
N PHE A 194 -1.07 24.03 -6.11
CA PHE A 194 -1.11 25.48 -6.17
C PHE A 194 0.29 26.05 -6.47
N GLY A 195 0.40 26.85 -7.52
CA GLY A 195 1.67 27.44 -7.97
C GLY A 195 2.35 26.68 -9.11
N ASP A 196 1.80 25.54 -9.55
CA ASP A 196 2.20 24.88 -10.80
C ASP A 196 1.62 25.65 -12.00
N GLU A 197 2.48 26.11 -12.90
CA GLU A 197 2.09 26.85 -14.11
C GLU A 197 1.23 26.00 -15.08
N THR A 198 1.30 24.67 -14.97
CA THR A 198 0.53 23.75 -15.82
C THR A 198 -0.92 23.57 -15.36
N VAL A 199 -1.23 23.95 -14.11
CA VAL A 199 -2.55 23.74 -13.50
C VAL A 199 -3.42 24.98 -13.70
N ASN A 200 -4.61 24.78 -14.26
CA ASN A 200 -5.55 25.87 -14.46
C ASN A 200 -6.23 26.24 -13.12
N PRO A 201 -6.04 27.48 -12.60
CA PRO A 201 -6.58 27.90 -11.31
C PRO A 201 -8.11 27.92 -11.28
N LEU A 202 -8.76 28.02 -12.45
CA LEU A 202 -10.23 28.04 -12.56
C LEU A 202 -10.89 26.80 -11.96
N TYR A 203 -10.22 25.64 -11.98
CA TYR A 203 -10.78 24.43 -11.40
C TYR A 203 -10.87 24.50 -9.87
N ALA A 204 -9.88 25.12 -9.22
CA ALA A 204 -9.90 25.32 -7.78
C ALA A 204 -10.99 26.32 -7.38
N ASP A 205 -11.16 27.40 -8.15
CA ASP A 205 -12.21 28.39 -7.94
C ASP A 205 -13.61 27.79 -8.15
N LEU A 206 -13.81 27.03 -9.22
CA LEU A 206 -15.08 26.34 -9.49
C LEU A 206 -15.41 25.31 -8.41
N LEU A 207 -14.39 24.57 -7.94
CA LEU A 207 -14.55 23.66 -6.82
C LEU A 207 -14.97 24.43 -5.56
N LEU A 208 -14.32 25.55 -5.26
CA LEU A 208 -14.65 26.38 -4.10
C LEU A 208 -16.09 26.92 -4.19
N GLU A 209 -16.53 27.40 -5.35
CA GLU A 209 -17.90 27.88 -5.57
C GLU A 209 -18.94 26.75 -5.46
N THR A 210 -18.61 25.55 -5.96
CA THR A 210 -19.43 24.34 -5.78
C THR A 210 -19.51 23.95 -4.30
N LEU A 211 -18.38 23.97 -3.58
CA LEU A 211 -18.29 23.66 -2.16
C LEU A 211 -18.96 24.72 -1.28
N LYS A 212 -19.14 25.96 -1.76
CA LYS A 212 -19.96 27.00 -1.11
C LYS A 212 -21.45 26.83 -1.39
N GLY A 213 -21.81 26.07 -2.42
CA GLY A 213 -23.19 25.90 -2.89
C GLY A 213 -23.66 27.03 -3.82
N ALA A 214 -22.73 27.80 -4.39
CA ALA A 214 -23.02 28.92 -5.30
C ALA A 214 -23.12 28.47 -6.77
N ALA A 215 -22.58 27.31 -7.12
CA ALA A 215 -22.56 26.79 -8.49
C ALA A 215 -23.47 25.56 -8.65
N LEU A 216 -24.29 25.59 -9.72
CA LEU A 216 -25.17 24.55 -10.29
C LEU A 216 -26.58 24.39 -9.69
N ALA A 217 -27.50 24.00 -10.57
CA ALA A 217 -28.96 24.00 -10.41
C ALA A 217 -29.52 23.05 -9.32
N ASP A 218 -28.68 22.15 -8.77
CA ASP A 218 -29.06 21.18 -7.73
C ASP A 218 -28.41 21.51 -6.38
N ALA A 219 -28.64 22.73 -5.88
CA ALA A 219 -28.10 23.22 -4.60
C ALA A 219 -28.47 22.34 -3.39
N THR A 220 -29.53 21.52 -3.48
CA THR A 220 -30.06 20.70 -2.39
C THR A 220 -29.11 19.60 -1.91
N GLU A 221 -28.29 19.03 -2.80
CA GLU A 221 -27.33 17.98 -2.43
C GLU A 221 -26.04 18.55 -1.81
N ASN A 222 -25.63 19.76 -2.22
CA ASN A 222 -24.45 20.43 -1.67
C ASN A 222 -24.57 20.69 -0.17
N PHE A 223 -25.80 20.86 0.36
CA PHE A 223 -26.03 21.01 1.80
C PHE A 223 -25.80 19.72 2.60
N LYS A 224 -25.78 18.55 1.95
CA LYS A 224 -25.45 17.28 2.59
C LYS A 224 -23.94 17.09 2.79
N LEU A 225 -23.11 17.96 2.22
CA LEU A 225 -21.67 17.91 2.42
C LEU A 225 -21.32 18.28 3.87
N ALA A 226 -20.78 17.31 4.60
CA ALA A 226 -20.40 17.48 6.01
C ALA A 226 -18.91 17.76 6.19
N HIS A 227 -18.05 17.16 5.36
CA HIS A 227 -16.59 17.31 5.46
C HIS A 227 -15.90 17.38 4.10
N VAL A 228 -14.78 18.10 4.06
CA VAL A 228 -13.84 18.14 2.94
C VAL A 228 -12.50 17.62 3.42
N ILE A 229 -11.94 16.63 2.74
CA ILE A 229 -10.63 16.03 3.01
C ILE A 229 -9.70 16.40 1.88
N VAL A 230 -8.63 17.13 2.19
CA VAL A 230 -7.55 17.43 1.23
C VAL A 230 -6.42 16.43 1.42
N ALA A 231 -6.31 15.45 0.53
CA ALA A 231 -5.41 14.31 0.60
C ALA A 231 -4.14 14.52 -0.22
N GLY A 232 -3.26 15.40 0.25
CA GLY A 232 -1.89 15.53 -0.26
C GLY A 232 -1.74 16.30 -1.59
N VAL A 233 -0.49 16.71 -1.86
CA VAL A 233 -0.08 17.55 -3.00
C VAL A 233 -0.93 18.81 -3.10
N LEU A 234 -0.80 19.67 -2.10
CA LEU A 234 -1.48 20.96 -2.04
C LEU A 234 -0.75 22.02 -2.88
N VAL A 235 0.58 22.01 -2.82
CA VAL A 235 1.53 22.89 -3.50
C VAL A 235 2.50 22.00 -4.25
#